data_AF-A0A0D2AKI5-F1
#
_entry.id   AF-A0A0D2AKI5-F1
#
_cell.length_a   1.000
_cell.length_b   1.000
_cell.length_c   1.000
_cell.angle_alpha   90.00
_cell.angle_beta   90.00
_cell.angle_gamma   90.00
#
_symmetry.space_group_name_H-M   'P 1'
#
loop_
_entity.id
_entity.type
_entity.pdbx_description
1 polymer ?
#
loop_
_entity_poly.entity_id
_entity_poly.type
_entity_poly.pdbx_seq_one_letter_code
_entity_poly.pdbx_strand_id
1 'polypeptide(L)'
;MDPSGPLRRDEGVQDGHGALAGSAHASVSLAGQNDPATTPGDPPTVSSILHAIEAADAHGCDGCATWTEYQLEEKDWFILRQRLDESGRKIRYHYFSETQTFAHQMVSYAHESSHGRLTMSLAVKLAALCASEEEKAFEKMIVNFGQADAKSSSNSSIHRPDGYFAHGKSHKYGVVVEIAYSQKRERLQDLAEFYILRSDRKIQMLLAIDYDYGRTMKVSLITWRPNGSGGLDRRVQVCFYLDAALDDGH
;
A
#
# COMPACT_ATOMS: atom_id res chain seq x y z
N MET A 1 33.91 65.11 4.68
CA MET A 1 33.00 65.87 3.82
C MET A 1 32.23 64.87 2.99
N ASP A 2 30.99 64.61 3.41
CA ASP A 2 29.86 64.26 2.52
C ASP A 2 29.02 65.58 2.44
N PRO A 3 27.94 65.76 1.63
CA PRO A 3 27.20 64.78 0.83
C PRO A 3 26.65 65.32 -0.51
N SER A 4 26.03 64.43 -1.31
CA SER A 4 24.77 64.69 -2.05
C SER A 4 24.23 63.39 -2.66
N GLY A 5 23.14 62.85 -2.08
CA GLY A 5 22.27 61.84 -2.69
C GLY A 5 21.32 62.45 -3.75
N PRO A 6 20.17 61.82 -4.13
CA PRO A 6 19.26 61.15 -3.20
C PRO A 6 18.42 59.92 -3.69
N LEU A 7 17.85 59.24 -2.69
CA LEU A 7 16.47 58.72 -2.53
C LEU A 7 15.85 57.64 -3.46
N ARG A 8 15.61 56.47 -2.82
CA ARG A 8 14.33 55.76 -2.58
C ARG A 8 13.42 55.36 -3.76
N ARG A 9 13.12 54.05 -3.83
CA ARG A 9 11.74 53.54 -3.81
C ARG A 9 11.62 52.30 -2.93
N ASP A 10 10.86 52.46 -1.85
CA ASP A 10 10.05 51.42 -1.22
C ASP A 10 8.86 51.16 -2.14
N GLU A 11 8.52 49.90 -2.40
CA GLU A 11 7.13 49.44 -2.59
C GLU A 11 6.99 48.08 -1.90
N GLY A 12 6.25 48.07 -0.79
CA GLY A 12 5.54 46.89 -0.34
C GLY A 12 4.14 46.86 -0.94
N VAL A 13 3.53 45.66 -0.97
CA VAL A 13 2.09 45.31 -0.91
C VAL A 13 2.05 43.79 -1.08
N GLN A 14 1.75 43.01 -0.04
CA GLN A 14 0.44 42.59 0.48
C GLN A 14 -0.28 41.51 -0.35
N ASP A 15 -0.58 40.43 0.38
CA ASP A 15 -1.67 39.46 0.29
C ASP A 15 -1.88 38.64 -0.98
N GLY A 16 -1.74 37.32 -0.78
CA GLY A 16 -2.24 36.28 -1.66
C GLY A 16 -2.45 34.99 -0.88
N HIS A 17 -3.56 34.91 -0.14
CA HIS A 17 -4.12 33.64 0.30
C HIS A 17 -4.28 32.72 -0.91
N GLY A 18 -3.40 31.73 -1.04
CA GLY A 18 -3.50 30.65 -2.01
C GLY A 18 -3.77 29.36 -1.28
N ALA A 19 -5.05 28.97 -1.23
CA ALA A 19 -5.54 27.72 -0.68
C ALA A 19 -4.74 26.52 -1.24
N LEU A 20 -4.11 25.74 -0.36
CA LEU A 20 -3.65 24.40 -0.71
C LEU A 20 -4.76 23.42 -0.36
N ALA A 21 -5.39 22.94 -1.43
CA ALA A 21 -6.48 21.99 -1.47
C ALA A 21 -6.22 20.82 -0.52
N GLY A 22 -7.11 20.68 0.47
CA GLY A 22 -7.24 19.46 1.24
C GLY A 22 -7.55 18.32 0.28
N SER A 23 -6.65 17.34 0.22
CA SER A 23 -6.96 16.03 -0.33
C SER A 23 -8.02 15.43 0.57
N ALA A 24 -9.23 15.27 0.06
CA ALA A 24 -10.30 14.60 0.78
C ALA A 24 -9.86 13.18 1.12
N HIS A 25 -9.55 12.94 2.39
CA HIS A 25 -9.52 11.59 2.95
C HIS A 25 -10.95 11.07 2.88
N ALA A 26 -11.17 9.95 2.18
CA ALA A 26 -12.44 9.25 2.25
C ALA A 26 -12.49 8.45 3.56
N SER A 27 -12.58 9.14 4.69
CA SER A 27 -13.02 8.54 5.95
C SER A 27 -14.54 8.53 5.92
N VAL A 28 -15.13 7.36 5.74
CA VAL A 28 -16.59 7.23 5.73
C VAL A 28 -17.08 7.24 7.18
N SER A 29 -17.71 8.33 7.60
CA SER A 29 -18.47 8.41 8.85
C SER A 29 -19.88 7.91 8.59
N LEU A 30 -20.21 6.72 9.07
CA LEU A 30 -21.52 6.09 8.88
C LEU A 30 -22.54 6.67 9.88
N ALA A 31 -23.28 7.69 9.46
CA ALA A 31 -24.51 8.11 10.11
C ALA A 31 -25.71 7.78 9.21
N GLY A 32 -26.38 6.67 9.56
CA GLY A 32 -27.75 6.29 9.23
C GLY A 32 -28.29 6.52 7.81
N GLN A 33 -28.45 5.44 7.04
CA GLN A 33 -29.57 5.30 6.10
C GLN A 33 -29.75 3.84 5.60
N ASN A 34 -30.93 3.29 5.92
CA ASN A 34 -31.73 2.19 5.36
C ASN A 34 -31.05 0.98 4.67
N ASP A 35 -31.18 -0.17 5.35
CA ASP A 35 -30.74 -1.51 4.96
C ASP A 35 -31.46 -2.11 3.73
N PRO A 36 -30.71 -2.85 2.90
CA PRO A 36 -31.17 -4.14 2.38
C PRO A 36 -30.20 -5.29 2.71
N ALA A 37 -30.79 -6.41 3.14
CA ALA A 37 -30.22 -7.76 3.31
C ALA A 37 -29.03 -7.94 4.28
N THR A 38 -29.23 -7.54 5.54
CA THR A 38 -28.42 -7.98 6.69
C THR A 38 -28.59 -9.49 6.90
N THR A 39 -27.48 -10.24 7.03
CA THR A 39 -27.57 -11.60 7.57
C THR A 39 -28.02 -11.49 9.04
N PRO A 40 -29.06 -12.19 9.49
CA PRO A 40 -29.56 -12.03 10.86
C PRO A 40 -28.46 -12.32 11.89
N GLY A 41 -28.03 -11.30 12.64
CA GLY A 41 -27.09 -11.43 13.75
C GLY A 41 -25.74 -10.72 13.59
N ASP A 42 -25.41 -10.17 12.42
CA ASP A 42 -24.15 -9.43 12.23
C ASP A 42 -24.21 -8.01 12.85
N PRO A 43 -23.11 -7.48 13.40
CA PRO A 43 -23.04 -6.09 13.84
C PRO A 43 -23.27 -5.11 12.67
N PRO A 44 -23.94 -3.97 12.90
CA PRO A 44 -24.23 -2.99 11.82
C PRO A 44 -22.99 -2.52 11.06
N THR A 45 -21.86 -2.37 11.76
CA THR A 45 -20.57 -2.00 11.16
C THR A 45 -20.09 -3.05 10.17
N VAL A 46 -20.18 -4.34 10.52
CA VAL A 46 -19.76 -5.45 9.65
C VAL A 46 -20.62 -5.48 8.39
N SER A 47 -21.94 -5.38 8.53
CA SER A 47 -22.85 -5.37 7.39
C SER A 47 -22.61 -4.18 6.47
N SER A 48 -22.35 -3.00 7.04
CA SER A 48 -22.03 -1.80 6.26
C SER A 48 -20.73 -1.94 5.46
N ILE A 49 -19.69 -2.52 6.07
CA ILE A 49 -18.40 -2.78 5.41
C ILE A 49 -18.58 -3.78 4.27
N LEU A 50 -19.29 -4.89 4.51
CA LEU A 50 -19.56 -5.88 3.48
C LEU A 50 -20.28 -5.25 2.31
N HIS A 51 -21.37 -4.51 2.54
CA HIS A 51 -22.11 -3.83 1.49
C HIS A 51 -21.25 -2.82 0.71
N ALA A 52 -20.37 -2.07 1.39
CA ALA A 52 -19.45 -1.16 0.74
C ALA A 52 -18.44 -1.89 -0.18
N ILE A 53 -17.92 -3.03 0.25
CA ILE A 53 -17.06 -3.90 -0.57
C ILE A 53 -17.82 -4.41 -1.79
N GLU A 54 -19.06 -4.85 -1.62
CA GLU A 54 -19.88 -5.36 -2.72
C GLU A 54 -20.21 -4.29 -3.76
N ALA A 55 -20.56 -3.08 -3.29
CA ALA A 55 -20.78 -1.95 -4.16
C ALA A 55 -19.50 -1.59 -4.93
N ALA A 56 -18.34 -1.55 -4.28
CA ALA A 56 -17.07 -1.25 -4.94
C ALA A 56 -16.70 -2.31 -6.00
N ASP A 57 -16.96 -3.58 -5.73
CA ASP A 57 -16.71 -4.69 -6.66
C ASP A 57 -17.60 -4.61 -7.91
N ALA A 58 -18.88 -4.26 -7.72
CA ALA A 58 -19.84 -4.13 -8.82
C ALA A 58 -19.52 -2.99 -9.81
N HIS A 59 -18.93 -1.89 -9.32
CA HIS A 59 -18.63 -0.71 -10.15
C HIS A 59 -17.25 -0.77 -10.81
N GLY A 60 -16.39 -1.70 -10.40
CA GLY A 60 -15.01 -1.77 -10.86
C GLY A 60 -14.15 -0.60 -10.36
N CYS A 61 -12.84 -0.67 -10.64
CA CYS A 61 -11.87 0.30 -10.16
C CYS A 61 -11.32 1.12 -11.35
N ASP A 62 -11.74 2.38 -11.46
CA ASP A 62 -11.30 3.31 -12.51
C ASP A 62 -9.80 3.65 -12.34
N GLY A 63 -8.95 2.86 -12.99
CA GLY A 63 -7.53 3.11 -13.21
C GLY A 63 -6.60 2.82 -12.02
N CYS A 64 -6.96 3.17 -10.79
CA CYS A 64 -6.08 3.07 -9.61
C CYS A 64 -6.69 2.20 -8.53
N ALA A 65 -5.91 1.29 -7.92
CA ALA A 65 -6.39 0.50 -6.79
C ALA A 65 -6.88 1.43 -5.66
N THR A 66 -8.10 1.20 -5.17
CA THR A 66 -8.69 1.99 -4.09
C THR A 66 -8.42 1.32 -2.75
N TRP A 67 -7.79 2.07 -1.85
CA TRP A 67 -7.61 1.70 -0.44
C TRP A 67 -8.65 2.42 0.41
N THR A 68 -9.46 1.66 1.14
CA THR A 68 -10.52 2.20 2.00
C THR A 68 -10.39 1.69 3.43
N GLU A 69 -10.35 2.61 4.39
CA GLU A 69 -10.21 2.30 5.82
C GLU A 69 -11.53 2.48 6.57
N TYR A 70 -11.74 1.61 7.56
CA TYR A 70 -12.90 1.55 8.44
C TYR A 70 -12.43 1.36 9.87
N GLN A 71 -13.02 2.09 10.80
CA GLN A 71 -12.84 1.76 12.21
C GLN A 71 -13.68 0.52 12.53
N LEU A 72 -12.99 -0.49 13.07
CA LEU A 72 -13.55 -1.81 13.33
C LEU A 72 -12.88 -2.41 14.56
N GLU A 73 -13.65 -2.54 15.63
CA GLU A 73 -13.19 -3.19 16.86
C GLU A 73 -12.80 -4.65 16.60
N GLU A 74 -11.88 -5.16 17.41
CA GLU A 74 -11.33 -6.51 17.24
C GLU A 74 -12.40 -7.61 17.31
N LYS A 75 -13.42 -7.44 18.15
CA LYS A 75 -14.54 -8.39 18.24
C LYS A 75 -15.33 -8.50 16.93
N ASP A 76 -15.52 -7.38 16.23
CA ASP A 76 -16.27 -7.30 14.98
C ASP A 76 -15.39 -7.71 13.79
N TRP A 77 -14.07 -7.50 13.89
CA TRP A 77 -13.09 -7.99 12.92
C TRP A 77 -13.17 -9.52 12.73
N PHE A 78 -13.30 -10.29 13.81
CA PHE A 78 -13.42 -11.75 13.68
C PHE A 78 -14.68 -12.17 12.90
N ILE A 79 -15.79 -11.46 13.10
CA ILE A 79 -17.04 -11.70 12.38
C ILE A 79 -16.85 -11.32 10.91
N LEU A 80 -16.33 -10.13 10.62
CA LEU A 80 -16.06 -9.69 9.25
C LEU A 80 -15.14 -10.66 8.51
N ARG A 81 -14.05 -11.08 9.14
CA ARG A 81 -13.10 -12.03 8.56
C ARG A 81 -13.79 -13.34 8.17
N GLN A 82 -14.61 -13.90 9.06
CA GLN A 82 -15.36 -15.12 8.78
C GLN A 82 -16.26 -14.93 7.55
N ARG A 83 -16.98 -13.80 7.46
CA ARG A 83 -17.84 -13.50 6.30
C ARG A 83 -17.05 -13.36 5.00
N LEU A 84 -15.88 -12.72 5.06
CA LEU A 84 -15.00 -12.59 3.90
C LEU A 84 -14.50 -13.97 3.43
N ASP A 85 -14.10 -14.85 4.36
CA ASP A 85 -13.66 -16.21 4.05
C ASP A 85 -14.82 -17.05 3.47
N GLU A 86 -16.04 -16.94 4.02
CA GLU A 86 -17.26 -17.60 3.52
C GLU A 86 -17.67 -17.12 2.13
N SER A 87 -17.45 -15.84 1.82
CA SER A 87 -17.82 -15.27 0.52
C SER A 87 -16.99 -15.84 -0.65
N GLY A 88 -15.81 -16.41 -0.37
CA GLY A 88 -14.85 -16.86 -1.39
C GLY A 88 -14.28 -15.71 -2.24
N ARG A 89 -14.62 -14.44 -1.94
CA ARG A 89 -14.13 -13.27 -2.67
C ARG A 89 -12.64 -13.09 -2.42
N LYS A 90 -11.90 -12.85 -3.49
CA LYS A 90 -10.46 -12.57 -3.43
C LYS A 90 -10.21 -11.07 -3.23
N ILE A 91 -10.68 -10.52 -2.13
CA ILE A 91 -10.34 -9.14 -1.76
C ILE A 91 -8.99 -9.09 -1.04
N ARG A 92 -8.25 -8.00 -1.22
CA ARG A 92 -7.08 -7.71 -0.39
C ARG A 92 -7.51 -6.90 0.80
N TYR A 93 -7.01 -7.26 1.96
CA TYR A 93 -7.35 -6.58 3.19
C TYR A 93 -6.21 -6.59 4.19
N HIS A 94 -6.33 -5.68 5.14
CA HIS A 94 -5.41 -5.41 6.20
C HIS A 94 -6.22 -5.14 7.46
N TYR A 95 -5.80 -5.68 8.59
CA TYR A 95 -6.34 -5.33 9.89
C TYR A 95 -5.20 -4.87 10.79
N PHE A 96 -5.29 -3.62 11.25
CA PHE A 96 -4.35 -2.98 12.16
C PHE A 96 -4.95 -3.00 13.55
N SER A 97 -4.61 -4.00 14.35
CA SER A 97 -5.22 -4.19 15.69
C SER A 97 -4.92 -3.02 16.65
N GLU A 98 -3.74 -2.41 16.54
CA GLU A 98 -3.32 -1.27 17.37
C GLU A 98 -4.21 -0.03 17.19
N THR A 99 -4.69 0.19 15.97
CA THR A 99 -5.58 1.32 15.65
C THR A 99 -7.04 0.89 15.48
N GLN A 100 -7.33 -0.41 15.63
CA GLN A 100 -8.62 -1.03 15.35
C GLN A 100 -9.16 -0.63 13.97
N THR A 101 -8.30 -0.73 12.96
CA THR A 101 -8.62 -0.29 11.60
C THR A 101 -8.62 -1.48 10.66
N PHE A 102 -9.75 -1.70 9.99
CA PHE A 102 -9.85 -2.57 8.83
C PHE A 102 -9.64 -1.75 7.58
N ALA A 103 -8.80 -2.21 6.67
CA ALA A 103 -8.66 -1.64 5.35
C ALA A 103 -8.85 -2.72 4.29
N HIS A 104 -9.59 -2.41 3.23
CA HIS A 104 -9.62 -3.25 2.03
C HIS A 104 -9.01 -2.49 0.85
N GLN A 105 -8.43 -3.26 -0.06
CA GLN A 105 -7.86 -2.77 -1.30
C GLN A 105 -8.58 -3.43 -2.47
N MET A 106 -9.31 -2.64 -3.24
CA MET A 106 -9.83 -3.07 -4.55
C MET A 106 -8.74 -2.90 -5.58
N VAL A 107 -8.40 -3.97 -6.26
CA VAL A 107 -7.24 -3.99 -7.15
C VAL A 107 -7.67 -3.60 -8.56
N SER A 108 -7.05 -2.56 -9.13
CA SER A 108 -7.28 -2.20 -10.53
C SER A 108 -6.42 -3.05 -11.49
N TYR A 109 -6.79 -3.08 -12.76
CA TYR A 109 -5.97 -3.72 -13.80
C TYR A 109 -4.56 -3.14 -13.88
N ALA A 110 -4.41 -1.81 -13.71
CA ALA A 110 -3.12 -1.15 -13.71
C ALA A 110 -2.25 -1.58 -12.51
N HIS A 111 -2.87 -1.78 -11.35
CA HIS A 111 -2.19 -2.31 -10.18
C HIS A 111 -1.68 -3.73 -10.42
N GLU A 112 -2.52 -4.65 -10.92
CA GLU A 112 -2.09 -6.02 -11.22
C GLU A 112 -1.00 -6.06 -12.29
N SER A 113 -1.14 -5.25 -13.34
CA SER A 113 -0.16 -5.15 -14.41
C SER A 113 1.19 -4.64 -13.90
N SER A 114 1.16 -3.63 -13.03
CA SER A 114 2.37 -3.11 -12.37
C SER A 114 3.03 -4.17 -11.49
N HIS A 115 2.24 -4.91 -10.72
CA HIS A 115 2.73 -6.00 -9.87
C HIS A 115 3.38 -7.12 -10.69
N GLY A 116 2.73 -7.56 -11.77
CA GLY A 116 3.27 -8.57 -12.66
C GLY A 116 4.58 -8.13 -13.31
N ARG A 117 4.66 -6.89 -13.81
CA ARG A 117 5.87 -6.33 -14.42
C ARG A 117 7.01 -6.19 -13.41
N LEU A 118 6.72 -5.73 -12.19
CA LEU A 118 7.70 -5.62 -11.12
C LEU A 118 8.24 -6.98 -10.72
N THR A 119 7.36 -7.97 -10.53
CA THR A 119 7.72 -9.36 -10.22
C THR A 119 8.64 -9.94 -11.29
N MET A 120 8.29 -9.79 -12.56
CA MET A 120 9.10 -10.27 -13.68
C MET A 120 10.45 -9.56 -13.74
N SER A 121 10.47 -8.23 -13.56
CA SER A 121 11.72 -7.45 -13.55
C SER A 121 12.64 -7.86 -12.39
N LEU A 122 12.08 -8.13 -11.21
CA LEU A 122 12.82 -8.58 -10.04
C LEU A 122 13.46 -9.94 -10.31
N ALA A 123 12.72 -10.90 -10.86
CA ALA A 123 13.24 -12.21 -11.22
C ALA A 123 14.39 -12.13 -12.24
N VAL A 124 14.20 -11.36 -13.33
CA VAL A 124 15.24 -11.17 -14.36
C VAL A 124 16.50 -10.51 -13.77
N LYS A 125 16.34 -9.47 -12.96
CA LYS A 125 17.47 -8.77 -12.34
C LYS A 125 18.19 -9.66 -11.32
N LEU A 126 17.44 -10.44 -10.54
CA LEU A 126 18.01 -11.38 -9.60
C LEU A 126 18.86 -12.43 -10.32
N ALA A 127 18.34 -13.05 -11.39
CA ALA A 127 19.08 -14.01 -12.20
C ALA A 127 20.35 -13.41 -12.81
N ALA A 128 20.29 -12.14 -13.25
CA ALA A 128 21.45 -11.43 -13.81
C ALA A 128 22.54 -11.12 -12.76
N LEU A 129 22.20 -11.06 -11.47
CA LEU A 129 23.16 -10.84 -10.39
C LEU A 129 23.88 -12.13 -9.97
N CYS A 130 23.34 -13.30 -10.31
CA CYS A 130 23.93 -14.59 -9.96
C CYS A 130 25.10 -14.94 -10.89
N ALA A 131 26.32 -14.78 -10.40
CA ALA A 131 27.54 -15.06 -11.14
C ALA A 131 27.99 -16.52 -11.00
N SER A 132 27.84 -17.11 -9.81
CA SER A 132 28.27 -18.48 -9.51
C SER A 132 27.16 -19.51 -9.75
N GLU A 133 27.56 -20.78 -9.91
CA GLU A 133 26.58 -21.88 -10.02
C GLU A 133 25.78 -22.08 -8.73
N GLU A 134 26.37 -21.77 -7.58
CA GLU A 134 25.70 -21.82 -6.26
C GLU A 134 24.62 -20.73 -6.17
N GLU A 135 24.93 -19.51 -6.61
CA GLU A 135 23.98 -18.39 -6.65
C GLU A 135 22.82 -18.69 -7.61
N LYS A 136 23.10 -19.25 -8.80
CA LYS A 136 22.07 -19.66 -9.76
C LYS A 136 21.20 -20.80 -9.22
N ALA A 137 21.80 -21.76 -8.50
CA ALA A 137 21.05 -22.83 -7.87
C ALA A 137 20.13 -22.29 -6.77
N PHE A 138 20.59 -21.30 -6.00
CA PHE A 138 19.79 -20.60 -5.00
C PHE A 138 18.66 -19.78 -5.64
N GLU A 139 18.94 -19.04 -6.70
CA GLU A 139 17.95 -18.24 -7.43
C GLU A 139 16.80 -19.08 -7.98
N LYS A 140 17.08 -20.25 -8.57
CA LYS A 140 16.06 -21.19 -9.04
C LYS A 140 15.12 -21.69 -7.95
N MET A 141 15.53 -21.57 -6.70
CA MET A 141 14.72 -21.95 -5.54
C MET A 141 13.94 -20.77 -4.95
N ILE A 142 14.09 -19.55 -5.47
CA ILE A 142 13.28 -18.41 -5.07
C ILE A 142 11.92 -18.50 -5.77
N VAL A 143 10.86 -18.50 -4.97
CA VAL A 143 9.48 -18.65 -5.40
C VAL A 143 8.70 -17.41 -5.00
N ASN A 144 7.85 -16.92 -5.90
CA ASN A 144 6.81 -15.95 -5.57
C ASN A 144 5.60 -16.69 -5.01
N PHE A 145 5.38 -16.59 -3.70
CA PHE A 145 4.23 -17.14 -3.00
C PHE A 145 2.98 -16.25 -3.09
N GLY A 146 3.06 -15.14 -3.83
CA GLY A 146 1.96 -14.22 -4.05
C GLY A 146 1.50 -13.54 -2.76
N GLN A 147 0.18 -13.52 -2.57
CA GLN A 147 -0.51 -12.68 -1.58
C GLN A 147 -0.82 -13.45 -0.30
N ALA A 148 0.11 -14.26 0.18
CA ALA A 148 -0.11 -15.04 1.39
C ALA A 148 -0.15 -14.12 2.62
N ASP A 149 -1.18 -14.28 3.47
CA ASP A 149 -1.34 -13.50 4.69
C ASP A 149 -0.08 -13.54 5.57
N ALA A 150 0.35 -12.39 6.06
CA ALA A 150 1.28 -12.30 7.17
C ALA A 150 0.49 -11.94 8.45
N LYS A 151 0.69 -12.71 9.51
CA LYS A 151 -0.07 -12.58 10.76
C LYS A 151 0.84 -12.12 11.87
N SER A 152 0.34 -11.31 12.80
CA SER A 152 1.11 -11.00 14.01
C SER A 152 1.28 -12.27 14.85
N SER A 153 2.42 -12.39 15.54
CA SER A 153 2.59 -13.40 16.59
C SER A 153 1.99 -12.99 17.94
N SER A 154 1.60 -11.72 18.12
CA SER A 154 1.22 -11.15 19.42
C SER A 154 -0.17 -10.54 19.50
N ASN A 155 -0.83 -10.28 18.36
CA ASN A 155 -2.17 -9.70 18.31
C ASN A 155 -2.94 -10.16 17.06
N SER A 156 -4.12 -9.60 16.82
CA SER A 156 -4.99 -9.94 15.69
C SER A 156 -4.60 -9.26 14.36
N SER A 157 -3.52 -8.46 14.33
CA SER A 157 -3.09 -7.81 13.10
C SER A 157 -2.74 -8.83 12.01
N ILE A 158 -3.20 -8.53 10.80
CA ILE A 158 -3.00 -9.38 9.63
C ILE A 158 -2.98 -8.51 8.39
N HIS A 159 -2.02 -8.77 7.52
CA HIS A 159 -1.82 -7.97 6.32
C HIS A 159 -1.53 -8.87 5.13
N ARG A 160 -2.19 -8.58 4.00
CA ARG A 160 -2.04 -9.31 2.76
C ARG A 160 -1.18 -8.50 1.78
N PRO A 161 0.11 -8.84 1.62
CA PRO A 161 0.99 -8.08 0.72
C PRO A 161 0.61 -8.28 -0.74
N ASP A 162 1.02 -7.37 -1.62
CA ASP A 162 0.83 -7.54 -3.07
C ASP A 162 1.67 -8.71 -3.63
N GLY A 163 2.87 -8.94 -3.09
CA GLY A 163 3.71 -10.08 -3.41
C GLY A 163 4.65 -10.51 -2.28
N TYR A 164 5.04 -11.79 -2.29
CA TYR A 164 5.98 -12.36 -1.32
C TYR A 164 6.95 -13.34 -1.99
N PHE A 165 8.24 -13.02 -1.96
CA PHE A 165 9.30 -13.84 -2.52
C PHE A 165 10.08 -14.50 -1.40
N ALA A 166 10.23 -15.82 -1.46
CA ALA A 166 11.02 -16.56 -0.49
C ALA A 166 11.68 -17.78 -1.11
N HIS A 167 12.70 -18.30 -0.43
CA HIS A 167 13.30 -19.56 -0.82
C HIS A 167 12.31 -20.72 -0.58
N GLY A 168 12.11 -21.60 -1.56
CA GLY A 168 11.11 -22.68 -1.54
C GLY A 168 11.35 -23.77 -0.49
N LYS A 169 12.49 -23.77 0.19
CA LYS A 169 12.74 -24.60 1.38
C LYS A 169 12.68 -23.82 2.70
N SER A 170 12.59 -22.49 2.64
CA SER A 170 12.68 -21.60 3.80
C SER A 170 11.68 -20.45 3.69
N HIS A 171 10.40 -20.81 3.60
CA HIS A 171 9.24 -19.93 3.39
C HIS A 171 9.07 -18.82 4.42
N LYS A 172 9.76 -18.89 5.56
CA LYS A 172 9.72 -17.86 6.61
C LYS A 172 10.58 -16.64 6.27
N TYR A 173 11.63 -16.81 5.48
CA TYR A 173 12.56 -15.72 5.16
C TYR A 173 12.31 -15.27 3.73
N GLY A 174 12.02 -13.98 3.56
CA GLY A 174 11.67 -13.48 2.25
C GLY A 174 11.61 -11.97 2.14
N VAL A 175 11.17 -11.54 0.97
CA VAL A 175 11.00 -10.14 0.57
C VAL A 175 9.53 -9.92 0.27
N VAL A 176 8.95 -8.90 0.89
CA VAL A 176 7.59 -8.45 0.60
C VAL A 176 7.64 -7.38 -0.48
N VAL A 177 6.66 -7.40 -1.38
CA VAL A 177 6.43 -6.38 -2.38
C VAL A 177 5.08 -5.72 -2.15
N GLU A 178 5.05 -4.38 -2.20
CA GLU A 178 3.84 -3.57 -2.13
C GLU A 178 3.80 -2.57 -3.29
N ILE A 179 2.60 -2.33 -3.81
CA ILE A 179 2.32 -1.22 -4.72
C ILE A 179 1.38 -0.28 -3.98
N ALA A 180 1.89 0.91 -3.69
CA ALA A 180 1.13 1.96 -3.07
C ALA A 180 0.79 3.04 -4.09
N TYR A 181 -0.47 3.40 -4.12
CA TYR A 181 -0.92 4.69 -4.62
C TYR A 181 -1.09 5.66 -3.45
N SER A 182 -1.45 6.91 -3.75
CA SER A 182 -1.55 8.01 -2.77
C SER A 182 -2.28 7.64 -1.47
N GLN A 183 -3.30 6.77 -1.52
CA GLN A 183 -4.07 6.34 -0.34
C GLN A 183 -3.30 5.35 0.56
N LYS A 184 -2.63 4.33 -0.01
CA LYS A 184 -1.87 3.32 0.73
C LYS A 184 -0.50 3.83 1.20
N ARG A 185 0.02 4.90 0.58
CA ARG A 185 1.32 5.52 0.88
C ARG A 185 1.54 5.78 2.37
N GLU A 186 0.51 6.29 3.05
CA GLU A 186 0.58 6.67 4.47
C GLU A 186 0.77 5.45 5.38
N ARG A 187 0.33 4.26 4.94
CA ARG A 187 0.45 3.00 5.68
C ARG A 187 1.72 2.20 5.38
N LEU A 188 2.55 2.65 4.45
CA LEU A 188 3.76 1.89 4.08
C LEU A 188 4.73 1.71 5.24
N GLN A 189 4.86 2.71 6.13
CA GLN A 189 5.71 2.60 7.32
C GLN A 189 5.15 1.56 8.31
N ASP A 190 3.85 1.64 8.60
CA ASP A 190 3.16 0.68 9.49
C ASP A 190 3.29 -0.75 8.96
N LEU A 191 3.10 -0.94 7.65
CA LEU A 191 3.28 -2.23 6.97
C LEU A 191 4.72 -2.71 7.04
N ALA A 192 5.72 -1.83 6.85
CA ALA A 192 7.13 -2.20 6.96
C ALA A 192 7.48 -2.72 8.37
N GLU A 193 7.06 -2.00 9.40
CA GLU A 193 7.26 -2.39 10.80
C GLU A 193 6.56 -3.70 11.11
N PHE A 194 5.32 -3.85 10.67
CA PHE A 194 4.59 -5.10 10.85
C PHE A 194 5.31 -6.27 10.19
N TYR A 195 5.59 -6.19 8.88
CA TYR A 195 6.15 -7.31 8.14
C TYR A 195 7.51 -7.73 8.67
N ILE A 196 8.39 -6.76 8.94
CA ILE A 196 9.78 -7.02 9.30
C ILE A 196 9.93 -7.36 10.79
N LEU A 197 9.18 -6.70 11.68
CA LEU A 197 9.42 -6.78 13.13
C LEU A 197 8.35 -7.58 13.89
N ARG A 198 7.10 -7.63 13.41
CA ARG A 198 5.95 -8.13 14.21
C ARG A 198 5.25 -9.34 13.60
N SER A 199 5.48 -9.64 12.33
CA SER A 199 4.84 -10.77 11.67
C SER A 199 5.45 -12.11 12.07
N ASP A 200 4.68 -13.19 11.89
CA ASP A 200 5.11 -14.58 12.04
C ASP A 200 6.11 -15.04 10.97
N ARG A 201 6.43 -14.14 10.03
CA ARG A 201 7.44 -14.30 9.00
C ARG A 201 8.70 -13.52 9.38
N LYS A 202 9.84 -14.04 8.98
CA LYS A 202 11.15 -13.42 9.13
C LYS A 202 11.47 -12.60 7.89
N ILE A 203 10.63 -11.61 7.58
CA ILE A 203 10.80 -10.75 6.40
C ILE A 203 12.12 -10.00 6.51
N GLN A 204 12.94 -10.09 5.47
CA GLN A 204 14.26 -9.46 5.42
C GLN A 204 14.21 -8.09 4.76
N MET A 205 13.17 -7.84 3.95
CA MET A 205 13.01 -6.57 3.24
C MET A 205 11.56 -6.37 2.82
N LEU A 206 11.10 -5.12 2.92
CA LEU A 206 9.94 -4.64 2.18
C LEU A 206 10.43 -3.81 0.99
N LEU A 207 9.91 -4.09 -0.19
CA LEU A 207 10.07 -3.29 -1.41
C LEU A 207 8.70 -2.70 -1.76
N ALA A 208 8.58 -1.38 -1.75
CA ALA A 208 7.37 -0.70 -2.17
C ALA A 208 7.62 0.15 -3.43
N ILE A 209 6.70 0.06 -4.38
CA ILE A 209 6.57 1.06 -5.44
C ILE A 209 5.48 2.03 -5.00
N ASP A 210 5.89 3.28 -4.78
CA ASP A 210 5.01 4.36 -4.41
C ASP A 210 4.75 5.23 -5.65
N TYR A 211 3.51 5.18 -6.15
CA TYR A 211 3.07 5.92 -7.32
C TYR A 211 2.17 7.10 -6.93
N ASP A 212 2.65 8.32 -7.16
CA ASP A 212 1.93 9.57 -6.92
C ASP A 212 0.92 9.89 -8.02
N TYR A 213 0.06 8.92 -8.30
CA TYR A 213 -0.96 9.03 -9.32
C TYR A 213 -1.97 10.12 -8.96
N GLY A 214 -2.32 10.95 -9.95
CA GLY A 214 -3.28 12.05 -9.78
C GLY A 214 -2.72 13.33 -9.15
N ARG A 215 -1.44 13.36 -8.74
CA ARG A 215 -0.77 14.61 -8.28
C ARG A 215 0.46 14.96 -9.11
N THR A 216 1.50 14.13 -9.07
CA THR A 216 2.78 14.45 -9.73
C THR A 216 3.24 13.38 -10.71
N MET A 217 2.54 12.24 -10.80
CA MET A 217 2.93 11.05 -11.57
C MET A 217 4.33 10.51 -11.22
N LYS A 218 4.86 10.89 -10.05
CA LYS A 218 6.18 10.45 -9.58
C LYS A 218 6.09 9.00 -9.13
N VAL A 219 7.05 8.19 -9.54
CA VAL A 219 7.23 6.83 -9.02
C VAL A 219 8.45 6.81 -8.11
N SER A 220 8.32 6.21 -6.94
CA SER A 220 9.45 6.02 -6.03
C SER A 220 9.57 4.56 -5.66
N LEU A 221 10.79 4.03 -5.71
CA LEU A 221 11.14 2.78 -5.08
C LEU A 221 11.51 3.07 -3.62
N ILE A 222 10.77 2.49 -2.69
CA ILE A 222 11.04 2.62 -1.26
C ILE A 222 11.38 1.25 -0.71
N THR A 223 12.44 1.14 0.07
CA THR A 223 12.83 -0.12 0.69
C THR A 223 13.04 0.04 2.19
N TRP A 224 12.60 -0.97 2.95
CA TRP A 224 12.89 -1.09 4.38
C TRP A 224 13.63 -2.39 4.65
N ARG A 225 14.59 -2.34 5.58
CA ARG A 225 15.34 -3.51 6.07
C ARG A 225 15.54 -3.42 7.59
N PRO A 226 15.69 -4.54 8.30
CA PRO A 226 16.12 -4.51 9.69
C PRO A 226 17.45 -3.76 9.82
N ASN A 227 17.56 -2.91 10.84
CA ASN A 227 18.84 -2.36 11.28
C ASN A 227 19.38 -3.17 12.46
N GLY A 228 20.69 -3.07 12.72
CA GLY A 228 21.35 -3.83 13.79
C GLY A 228 20.87 -3.51 15.21
N SER A 229 20.07 -2.46 15.39
CA SER A 229 19.50 -2.03 16.68
C SER A 229 18.03 -2.44 16.89
N GLY A 230 17.48 -3.30 16.02
CA GLY A 230 16.09 -3.77 16.14
C GLY A 230 15.02 -2.82 15.57
N GLY A 231 15.43 -1.79 14.84
CA GLY A 231 14.55 -0.89 14.07
C GLY A 231 14.68 -1.13 12.56
N LEU A 232 14.29 -0.14 11.75
CA LEU A 232 14.34 -0.22 10.29
C LEU A 232 15.28 0.83 9.68
N ASP A 233 16.01 0.45 8.63
CA ASP A 233 16.66 1.38 7.68
C ASP A 233 15.72 1.58 6.48
N ARG A 234 15.34 2.84 6.20
CA ARG A 234 14.46 3.21 5.08
C ARG A 234 15.27 3.92 4.01
N ARG A 235 15.17 3.45 2.77
CA ARG A 235 15.77 4.09 1.59
C ARG A 235 14.71 4.43 0.58
N VAL A 236 14.86 5.60 -0.05
CA VAL A 236 13.99 6.08 -1.13
C VAL A 236 14.85 6.36 -2.34
N GLN A 237 14.49 5.74 -3.47
CA GLN A 237 15.03 6.05 -4.77
C GLN A 237 13.88 6.59 -5.63
N VAL A 238 13.99 7.84 -6.05
CA VAL A 238 13.03 8.43 -6.98
C VAL A 238 13.31 7.88 -8.37
N CYS A 239 12.29 7.25 -8.96
CA CYS A 239 12.32 6.72 -10.30
C CYS A 239 11.44 7.63 -11.18
N PHE A 240 12.05 8.45 -12.03
CA PHE A 240 11.25 9.12 -13.06
C PHE A 240 10.85 8.09 -14.11
N TYR A 241 9.58 8.04 -14.49
CA TYR A 241 9.17 7.42 -15.75
C TYR A 241 8.65 8.49 -16.70
N LEU A 242 9.02 8.28 -17.97
CA LEU A 242 8.87 9.13 -19.14
C LEU A 242 7.45 9.58 -19.43
N ASP A 243 7.33 10.73 -20.11
CA ASP A 243 6.17 11.18 -20.87
C ASP A 243 5.38 9.97 -21.40
N ALA A 244 4.21 9.74 -20.81
CA ALA A 244 3.12 9.17 -21.57
C ALA A 244 2.63 10.29 -22.49
N ALA A 245 3.42 10.59 -23.52
CA ALA A 245 2.87 11.12 -24.75
C ALA A 245 1.85 10.07 -25.20
N LEU A 246 0.60 10.33 -24.86
CA LEU A 246 -0.53 9.86 -25.64
C LEU A 246 -0.21 10.32 -27.06
N ASP A 247 0.25 9.39 -27.88
CA ASP A 247 0.14 9.47 -29.32
C ASP A 247 -1.35 9.31 -29.66
N ASP A 248 -2.14 10.32 -29.27
CA ASP A 248 -3.43 10.63 -29.87
C ASP A 248 -3.11 11.41 -31.14
N GLY A 249 -2.55 10.69 -32.13
CA GLY A 249 -2.17 11.20 -33.43
C GLY A 249 -3.02 10.58 -34.54
N HIS A 250 -4.20 11.18 -34.76
CA HIS A 250 -5.00 11.23 -36.00
C HIS A 250 -5.22 9.99 -36.87
#